data_AF-F0GW85-F1
#
_entry.id   AF-F0GW85-F1
#
_cell.length_a   1.000
_cell.length_b   1.000
_cell.length_c   1.000
_cell.angle_alpha   90.00
_cell.angle_beta   90.00
_cell.angle_gamma   90.00
#
_symmetry.space_group_name_H-M   'P 1'
#
loop_
_entity.id
_entity.type
_entity.pdbx_description
1 polymer ?
#
loop_
_entity_poly.entity_id
_entity_poly.type
_entity_poly.pdbx_seq_one_letter_code
_entity_poly.pdbx_strand_id
1 'polypeptide(L)'
;MSPEFLEEAVSFPTQKLGVDISIKNVMSVRIPKMEFKVEENENASMFPYGYAETSAGLDKAIKGLNEVMNRLLELAELEKTTQLMADEIESTRRRVNALEYRTIPDLEETIKYIRAKLEENERATISRLMKVKDIISEQ
;
A
#
# COMPACT_ATOMS: atom_id res chain seq x y z
N MET A 1 11.36 -27.72 38.49
CA MET A 1 10.81 -28.19 37.21
C MET A 1 11.92 -28.85 36.44
N SER A 2 11.83 -30.15 36.18
CA SER A 2 12.67 -30.76 35.14
C SER A 2 12.20 -30.23 33.77
N PRO A 3 13.10 -30.14 32.77
CA PRO A 3 12.75 -29.65 31.44
C PRO A 3 11.59 -30.41 30.77
N GLU A 4 11.49 -31.72 31.05
CA GLU A 4 10.48 -32.62 30.48
C GLU A 4 9.05 -32.27 30.92
N PHE A 5 8.85 -31.90 32.20
CA PHE A 5 7.52 -31.49 32.70
C PHE A 5 7.07 -30.13 32.14
N LEU A 6 8.00 -29.23 31.84
CA LEU A 6 7.69 -27.95 31.19
C LEU A 6 7.19 -28.18 29.75
N GLU A 7 7.84 -29.08 29.03
CA GLU A 7 7.50 -29.40 27.64
C GLU A 7 6.12 -30.07 27.56
N GLU A 8 5.82 -30.98 28.48
CA GLU A 8 4.51 -31.62 28.59
C GLU A 8 3.39 -30.59 28.90
N ALA A 9 3.64 -29.65 29.82
CA ALA A 9 2.69 -28.60 30.18
C ALA A 9 2.34 -27.60 29.05
N VAL A 10 3.25 -27.41 28.09
CA VAL A 10 3.06 -26.48 26.95
C VAL A 10 2.58 -27.20 25.69
N SER A 11 2.73 -28.53 25.61
CA SER A 11 2.41 -29.33 24.42
C SER A 11 0.92 -29.31 24.03
N PHE A 12 0.01 -29.06 24.98
CA PHE A 12 -1.44 -29.00 24.73
C PHE A 12 -2.00 -27.59 24.98
N PRO A 13 -2.11 -26.73 23.96
CA PRO A 13 -2.76 -25.43 24.12
C PRO A 13 -4.27 -25.60 24.32
N THR A 14 -4.82 -25.03 25.39
CA THR A 14 -6.28 -25.03 25.64
C THR A 14 -7.01 -23.95 24.86
N GLN A 15 -6.31 -22.90 24.43
CA GLN A 15 -6.87 -21.79 23.67
C GLN A 15 -6.43 -21.89 22.21
N LYS A 16 -7.41 -21.83 21.31
CA LYS A 16 -7.15 -21.63 19.88
C LYS A 16 -7.15 -20.13 19.61
N LEU A 17 -6.03 -19.64 19.08
CA LEU A 17 -5.89 -18.26 18.68
C LEU A 17 -6.06 -18.15 17.17
N GLY A 18 -7.07 -17.42 16.72
CA GLY A 18 -7.26 -17.03 15.34
C GLY A 18 -6.81 -15.60 15.10
N VAL A 19 -6.33 -15.31 13.90
CA VAL A 19 -6.12 -13.93 13.42
C VAL A 19 -7.10 -13.70 12.28
N ASP A 20 -7.97 -12.71 12.44
CA ASP A 20 -8.84 -12.24 11.37
C ASP A 20 -8.15 -11.10 10.64
N ILE A 21 -8.05 -11.20 9.31
CA ILE A 21 -7.41 -10.20 8.46
C ILE A 21 -8.49 -9.60 7.58
N SER A 22 -8.87 -8.37 7.88
CA SER A 22 -9.74 -7.56 7.03
C SER A 22 -8.91 -6.63 6.15
N ILE A 23 -9.47 -6.18 5.02
CA ILE A 23 -8.78 -5.27 4.11
C ILE A 23 -9.51 -3.93 4.12
N LYS A 24 -8.79 -2.86 4.41
CA LYS A 24 -9.28 -1.48 4.34
C LYS A 24 -8.62 -0.76 3.18
N ASN A 25 -9.38 0.04 2.44
CA ASN A 25 -8.83 0.89 1.39
C ASN A 25 -8.58 2.30 1.95
N VAL A 26 -7.35 2.80 1.84
CA VAL A 26 -6.99 4.19 2.14
C VAL A 26 -6.12 4.72 1.01
N MET A 27 -6.51 5.84 0.38
CA MET A 27 -5.79 6.44 -0.75
C MET A 27 -5.51 5.46 -1.91
N SER A 28 -6.48 4.58 -2.22
CA SER A 28 -6.37 3.51 -3.22
C SER A 28 -5.36 2.41 -2.88
N VAL A 29 -4.77 2.43 -1.69
CA VAL A 29 -3.91 1.37 -1.15
C VAL A 29 -4.75 0.44 -0.28
N ARG A 30 -4.70 -0.86 -0.57
CA ARG A 30 -5.34 -1.91 0.23
C ARG A 30 -4.44 -2.27 1.40
N ILE A 31 -4.86 -1.89 2.60
CA ILE A 31 -4.13 -2.07 3.85
C ILE A 31 -4.77 -3.20 4.65
N PRO A 32 -4.00 -4.18 5.15
CA PRO A 32 -4.53 -5.20 6.05
C PRO A 32 -4.81 -4.58 7.42
N LYS A 33 -5.95 -4.96 8.02
CA LYS A 33 -6.27 -4.71 9.42
C LYS A 33 -6.38 -6.04 10.11
N MET A 34 -5.56 -6.26 11.12
CA MET A 34 -5.43 -7.54 11.81
C MET A 34 -6.10 -7.45 13.17
N GLU A 35 -6.99 -8.41 13.49
CA GLU A 35 -7.61 -8.51 14.81
C GLU A 35 -7.44 -9.93 15.36
N PHE A 36 -7.04 -10.05 16.63
CA PHE A 36 -7.01 -11.34 17.30
C PHE A 36 -8.43 -11.79 17.66
N LYS A 37 -8.78 -13.02 17.27
CA LYS A 37 -9.95 -13.73 17.77
C LYS A 37 -9.48 -14.86 18.67
N VAL A 38 -9.72 -14.71 19.96
CA VAL A 38 -9.55 -15.80 20.92
C VAL A 38 -10.85 -16.60 20.93
N GLU A 39 -10.82 -17.85 20.47
CA GLU A 39 -11.94 -18.76 20.72
C GLU A 39 -11.82 -19.25 22.17
N GLU A 40 -12.48 -18.53 23.09
CA GLU A 40 -12.63 -18.99 24.46
C GLU A 40 -13.61 -20.16 24.50
N ASN A 41 -13.09 -21.35 24.76
CA ASN A 41 -13.93 -22.48 25.15
C ASN A 41 -14.45 -22.20 26.56
N GLU A 42 -15.76 -22.09 26.75
CA GLU A 42 -16.39 -21.82 28.07
C GLU A 42 -16.05 -22.85 29.16
N ASN A 43 -15.52 -24.03 28.77
CA ASN A 43 -15.09 -25.11 29.66
C ASN A 43 -13.56 -25.26 29.78
N ALA A 44 -12.78 -24.36 29.18
CA ALA A 44 -11.32 -24.41 29.22
C ALA A 44 -10.78 -23.65 30.44
N SER A 45 -10.00 -24.34 31.27
CA SER A 45 -9.11 -23.72 32.25
C SER A 45 -8.31 -22.57 31.59
N MET A 46 -8.20 -21.43 32.27
CA MET A 46 -7.38 -20.28 31.84
C MET A 46 -5.91 -20.68 31.59
N PHE A 47 -5.49 -21.83 32.13
CA PHE A 47 -4.16 -22.40 31.95
C PHE A 47 -4.23 -23.88 31.52
N PRO A 48 -3.46 -24.31 30.50
CA PRO A 48 -3.44 -25.69 30.00
C PRO A 48 -2.86 -26.74 30.95
N TYR A 49 -2.30 -26.32 32.09
CA TYR A 49 -1.52 -27.16 32.98
C TYR A 49 -2.13 -27.30 34.36
N GLY A 50 -1.79 -28.41 35.04
CA GLY A 50 -2.18 -28.65 36.42
C GLY A 50 -1.46 -27.71 37.40
N TYR A 51 -2.21 -27.10 38.32
CA TYR A 51 -1.69 -26.25 39.39
C TYR A 51 -0.70 -26.96 40.34
N ALA A 52 -0.69 -28.30 40.37
CA ALA A 52 0.12 -29.09 41.28
C ALA A 52 1.63 -29.12 40.91
N GLU A 53 1.97 -29.00 39.64
CA GLU A 53 3.36 -29.16 39.15
C GLU A 53 3.95 -27.87 38.56
N THR A 54 3.16 -26.79 38.51
CA THR A 54 3.55 -25.57 37.78
C THR A 54 4.16 -24.50 38.69
N SER A 55 5.19 -23.82 38.17
CA SER A 55 5.84 -22.69 38.84
C SER A 55 5.15 -21.37 38.53
N ALA A 56 5.03 -20.48 39.52
CA ALA A 56 4.53 -19.11 39.35
C ALA A 56 5.30 -18.29 38.28
N GLY A 57 6.53 -18.70 37.95
CA GLY A 57 7.30 -18.12 36.84
C GLY A 57 6.69 -18.39 35.46
N LEU A 58 6.08 -19.57 35.26
CA LEU A 58 5.44 -19.94 34.01
C LEU A 58 4.16 -19.11 33.78
N ASP A 59 3.35 -18.94 34.82
CA ASP A 59 2.15 -18.09 34.79
C ASP A 59 2.50 -16.65 34.38
N LYS A 60 3.58 -16.11 34.95
CA LYS A 60 4.05 -14.75 34.63
C LYS A 60 4.57 -14.64 33.19
N ALA A 61 5.27 -15.67 32.71
CA ALA A 61 5.75 -15.71 31.33
C ALA A 61 4.61 -15.75 30.31
N ILE A 62 3.58 -16.57 30.55
CA ILE A 62 2.41 -16.70 29.68
C ILE A 62 1.58 -15.40 29.67
N LYS A 63 1.38 -14.77 30.83
CA LYS A 63 0.74 -13.46 30.90
C LYS A 63 1.52 -12.40 30.11
N GLY A 64 2.84 -12.34 30.28
CA GLY A 64 3.70 -11.44 29.52
C GLY A 64 3.66 -11.71 28.01
N LEU A 65 3.60 -12.98 27.60
CA LEU A 65 3.49 -13.37 26.20
C LEU A 65 2.17 -12.86 25.59
N ASN A 66 1.04 -13.03 26.28
CA ASN A 66 -0.26 -12.53 25.81
C ASN A 66 -0.30 -11.00 25.68
N GLU A 67 0.33 -10.28 26.61
CA GLU A 67 0.44 -8.81 26.53
C GLU A 67 1.28 -8.34 25.33
N VAL A 68 2.41 -9.01 25.08
CA VAL A 68 3.32 -8.66 23.98
C VAL A 68 2.74 -9.07 22.62
N MET A 69 2.01 -10.18 22.56
CA MET A 69 1.42 -10.70 21.32
C MET A 69 0.45 -9.71 20.68
N ASN A 70 -0.40 -9.03 21.48
CA ASN A 70 -1.27 -7.96 21.00
C ASN A 70 -0.47 -6.80 20.35
N ARG A 71 0.61 -6.37 21.01
CA ARG A 71 1.47 -5.29 20.50
C ARG A 71 2.24 -5.68 19.24
N LEU A 72 2.67 -6.95 19.14
CA LEU A 72 3.35 -7.46 17.95
C LEU A 72 2.45 -7.44 16.72
N LEU A 73 1.16 -7.76 16.90
CA LEU A 73 0.21 -7.74 15.78
C LEU A 73 -0.11 -6.32 15.33
N GLU A 74 -0.27 -5.38 16.27
CA GLU A 74 -0.41 -3.96 15.94
C GLU A 74 0.82 -3.41 15.21
N LEU A 75 2.02 -3.81 15.66
CA LEU A 75 3.27 -3.45 14.99
C LEU A 75 3.33 -4.02 13.57
N ALA A 76 2.97 -5.29 13.38
CA ALA A 76 2.98 -5.94 12.07
C ALA A 76 1.97 -5.29 11.11
N GLU A 77 0.79 -4.89 11.59
CA GLU A 77 -0.18 -4.12 10.82
C GLU A 77 0.41 -2.78 10.37
N LEU A 78 1.01 -2.02 11.29
CA LEU A 78 1.54 -0.68 11.00
C LEU A 78 2.76 -0.74 10.09
N GLU A 79 3.66 -1.70 10.28
CA GLU A 79 4.81 -1.93 9.42
C GLU A 79 4.36 -2.26 7.99
N LYS A 80 3.39 -3.18 7.84
CA LYS A 80 2.90 -3.55 6.52
C LYS A 80 2.18 -2.41 5.83
N THR A 81 1.40 -1.63 6.58
CA THR A 81 0.73 -0.42 6.10
C THR A 81 1.74 0.59 5.57
N THR A 82 2.79 0.85 6.34
CA THR A 82 3.84 1.82 5.98
C THR A 82 4.58 1.41 4.72
N GLN A 83 4.91 0.11 4.59
CA GLN A 83 5.55 -0.43 3.39
C GLN A 83 4.69 -0.21 2.14
N LEU A 84 3.42 -0.59 2.19
CA LEU A 84 2.51 -0.45 1.05
C LEU A 84 2.25 1.01 0.68
N MET A 85 2.15 1.90 1.67
CA MET A 85 2.03 3.34 1.40
C MET A 85 3.29 3.93 0.77
N ALA A 86 4.48 3.52 1.23
CA ALA A 86 5.74 4.00 0.68
C ALA A 86 5.87 3.65 -0.81
N ASP A 87 5.53 2.41 -1.18
CA ASP A 87 5.57 1.94 -2.57
C ASP A 87 4.62 2.76 -3.47
N GLU A 88 3.40 3.05 -3.00
CA GLU A 88 2.43 3.83 -3.79
C GLU A 88 2.84 5.30 -3.91
N ILE A 89 3.42 5.89 -2.85
CA ILE A 89 3.96 7.26 -2.88
C ILE A 89 5.12 7.34 -3.88
N GLU A 90 6.01 6.36 -3.89
CA GLU A 90 7.12 6.34 -4.86
C GLU A 90 6.60 6.23 -6.29
N SER A 91 5.63 5.34 -6.55
CA SER A 91 5.02 5.18 -7.87
C SER A 91 4.37 6.49 -8.34
N THR A 92 3.67 7.18 -7.44
CA THR A 92 3.01 8.46 -7.72
C THR A 92 4.03 9.55 -8.00
N ARG A 93 5.12 9.65 -7.23
CA ARG A 93 6.20 10.61 -7.47
C ARG A 93 6.88 10.38 -8.82
N ARG A 94 7.13 9.11 -9.20
CA ARG A 94 7.68 8.77 -10.52
C ARG A 94 6.76 9.21 -11.65
N ARG A 95 5.43 9.03 -11.49
CA ARG A 95 4.44 9.50 -12.48
C ARG A 95 4.42 11.02 -12.61
N VAL A 96 4.42 11.76 -11.49
CA VAL A 96 4.46 13.22 -11.50
C VAL A 96 5.73 13.72 -12.21
N ASN A 97 6.90 13.16 -11.89
CA ASN A 97 8.14 13.54 -12.55
C ASN A 97 8.12 13.26 -14.07
N ALA A 98 7.55 12.12 -14.49
CA ALA A 98 7.42 11.81 -15.92
C ALA A 98 6.51 12.83 -16.63
N LEU A 99 5.45 13.28 -15.98
CA LEU A 99 4.56 14.31 -16.52
C LEU A 99 5.27 15.66 -16.63
N GLU A 100 5.91 16.11 -15.55
CA GLU A 100 6.56 17.43 -15.48
C GLU A 100 7.73 17.58 -16.44
N TYR A 101 8.60 16.57 -16.50
CA TYR A 101 9.88 16.71 -17.21
C TYR A 101 9.90 16.10 -18.60
N ARG A 102 8.84 15.37 -18.99
CA ARG A 102 8.76 14.75 -20.31
C ARG A 102 7.44 15.04 -21.01
N THR A 103 6.32 14.60 -20.45
CA THR A 103 5.04 14.69 -21.17
C THR A 103 4.61 16.13 -21.41
N ILE A 104 4.72 17.02 -20.42
CA ILE A 104 4.34 18.43 -20.58
C ILE A 104 5.25 19.13 -21.61
N PRO A 105 6.59 19.08 -21.51
CA PRO A 105 7.48 19.67 -22.52
C PRO A 105 7.25 19.15 -23.94
N ASP A 106 7.10 17.82 -24.11
CA ASP A 106 6.88 17.19 -25.42
C ASP A 106 5.57 17.69 -26.06
N LEU A 107 4.51 17.86 -25.24
CA LEU A 107 3.23 18.40 -25.70
C LEU A 107 3.33 19.88 -26.07
N GLU A 108 4.05 20.69 -25.28
CA GLU A 108 4.28 22.11 -25.59
C GLU A 108 5.05 22.30 -26.90
N GLU A 109 6.09 21.49 -27.13
CA GLU A 109 6.84 21.49 -28.39
C GLU A 109 5.93 21.09 -29.57
N THR A 110 5.12 20.05 -29.40
CA THR A 110 4.16 19.59 -30.41
C THR A 110 3.15 20.69 -30.75
N ILE A 111 2.62 21.40 -29.75
CA ILE A 111 1.70 22.53 -29.96
C ILE A 111 2.38 23.64 -30.76
N LYS A 112 3.64 23.97 -30.42
CA LYS A 112 4.42 24.99 -31.13
C LYS A 112 4.65 24.60 -32.60
N TYR A 113 4.99 23.33 -32.86
CA TYR A 113 5.16 22.81 -34.20
C TYR A 113 3.88 22.92 -35.04
N ILE A 114 2.74 22.50 -34.48
CA ILE A 114 1.44 22.58 -35.16
C ILE A 114 1.10 24.03 -35.49
N ARG A 115 1.27 24.96 -34.53
CA ARG A 115 1.03 26.40 -34.77
C ARG A 115 1.89 26.95 -35.89
N ALA A 116 3.19 26.66 -35.88
CA ALA A 116 4.10 27.11 -36.93
C ALA A 116 3.72 26.57 -38.32
N LYS A 117 3.26 25.32 -38.41
CA LYS A 117 2.79 24.73 -39.67
C LYS A 117 1.48 25.34 -40.17
N LEU A 118 0.56 25.67 -39.26
CA LEU A 118 -0.70 26.34 -39.62
C LEU A 118 -0.44 27.76 -40.13
N GLU A 119 0.40 28.54 -39.44
CA GLU A 119 0.78 29.90 -39.88
C GLU A 119 1.46 29.88 -41.25
N GLU A 120 2.33 28.90 -41.49
CA GLU A 120 3.01 28.79 -42.78
C GLU A 120 2.05 28.43 -43.93
N ASN A 121 1.07 27.57 -43.65
CA ASN A 121 0.04 27.22 -44.63
C ASN A 121 -0.88 28.42 -44.95
N GLU A 122 -1.23 29.21 -43.92
CA GLU A 122 -1.98 30.46 -44.09
C GLU A 122 -1.21 31.48 -44.92
N ARG A 123 0.09 31.70 -44.61
CA ARG A 123 0.97 32.56 -45.43
C ARG A 123 1.04 32.10 -46.89
N ALA A 124 1.22 30.80 -47.13
CA ALA A 124 1.27 30.24 -48.49
C ALA A 124 -0.05 30.45 -49.25
N THR A 125 -1.19 30.36 -48.56
CA THR A 125 -2.53 30.57 -49.12
C THR A 125 -2.75 32.03 -49.50
N ILE A 126 -2.35 32.97 -48.64
CA ILE A 126 -2.42 34.41 -48.93
C ILE A 126 -1.56 34.77 -50.14
N SER A 127 -0.32 34.28 -50.20
CA SER A 127 0.58 34.52 -51.35
C SER A 127 -0.01 33.99 -52.66
N ARG A 128 -0.65 32.80 -52.61
CA ARG A 128 -1.34 32.22 -53.77
C ARG A 128 -2.51 33.08 -54.23
N LEU A 129 -3.32 33.60 -53.30
CA LEU A 129 -4.44 34.50 -53.60
C LEU A 129 -3.98 35.82 -54.22
N MET A 130 -2.88 36.41 -53.72
CA MET A 130 -2.31 37.62 -54.33
C MET A 130 -1.90 37.39 -55.78
N LYS A 131 -1.14 36.31 -56.06
CA LYS A 131 -0.74 35.98 -57.44
C LYS A 131 -1.91 35.78 -58.39
N VAL A 132 -2.97 35.11 -57.93
CA VAL A 132 -4.18 34.93 -58.75
C VAL A 132 -4.84 36.28 -59.05
N LYS A 133 -4.92 37.17 -58.06
CA LYS A 133 -5.44 38.53 -58.26
C LYS A 133 -4.62 39.32 -59.28
N ASP A 134 -3.29 39.27 -59.19
CA ASP A 134 -2.40 40.01 -60.09
C ASP A 134 -2.59 39.56 -61.56
N ILE A 135 -2.69 38.25 -61.80
CA ILE A 135 -2.94 37.68 -63.13
C ILE A 135 -4.29 38.15 -63.71
N ILE A 136 -5.33 38.24 -62.87
CA ILE A 136 -6.65 38.70 -63.31
C ILE A 136 -6.65 40.20 -63.62
N SER A 137 -5.78 40.98 -62.97
CA SER A 137 -5.71 42.44 -63.18
C SER A 137 -4.85 42.89 -64.37
N GLU A 138 -3.97 42.01 -64.88
CA GLU A 138 -3.17 42.26 -66.10
C GLU A 138 -3.89 41.83 -67.40
N GLN A 139 -5.06 41.19 -67.31
CA GLN A 139 -5.98 40.92 -68.43
C GLN A 139 -7.02 42.03 -68.58
#